data_AF-A0A934F826-F1
#
_entry.id   AF-A0A934F826-F1
#
_cell.length_a   1.000
_cell.length_b   1.000
_cell.length_c   1.000
_cell.angle_alpha   90.00
_cell.angle_beta   90.00
_cell.angle_gamma   90.00
#
_symmetry.space_group_name_H-M   'P 1'
#
loop_
_entity.id
_entity.type
_entity.pdbx_description
1 polymer ?
#
loop_
_entity_poly.entity_id
_entity_poly.type
_entity_poly.pdbx_seq_one_letter_code
_entity_poly.pdbx_strand_id
1 'polypeptide(L)'
;MNLPAPALVALALLAAAVRAEPEFTGVLATSSGTLFALRDPAIPRTDWVALQGRFADWVVAAYDRPTDTLTLTRAGESRRIRLKDGAPVQPARLELAGEISFGSGEKLRVERATLAYDQENAFPLKEGLVYRITPTRRPDGNLQYRILLEQTGPGNRVERVSAPSVVTRPGDQFSLRVGDHEIHFKPLAP
;
A
#
# COMPACT_ATOMS: atom_id res chain seq x y z
N MET A 1 -21.32 -50.38 27.47
CA MET A 1 -20.19 -49.56 27.96
C MET A 1 -20.24 -48.23 27.23
N ASN A 2 -20.86 -47.22 27.85
CA ASN A 2 -21.12 -45.93 27.23
C ASN A 2 -20.03 -44.94 27.70
N LEU A 3 -19.29 -44.38 26.75
CA LEU A 3 -18.39 -43.26 27.01
C LEU A 3 -19.21 -42.02 27.41
N PRO A 4 -18.83 -41.26 28.46
CA PRO A 4 -19.55 -40.04 28.84
C PRO A 4 -19.31 -38.92 27.81
N ALA A 5 -20.36 -38.14 27.57
CA ALA A 5 -20.46 -37.12 26.54
C ALA A 5 -19.72 -35.76 26.73
N PRO A 6 -18.97 -35.43 27.82
CA PRO A 6 -18.35 -34.10 27.89
C PRO A 6 -17.00 -34.00 27.16
N ALA A 7 -16.42 -35.11 26.70
CA ALA A 7 -15.07 -35.10 26.10
C ALA A 7 -15.02 -34.51 24.67
N LEU A 8 -16.16 -34.39 23.99
CA LEU A 8 -16.24 -33.88 22.61
C LEU A 8 -16.48 -32.36 22.51
N VAL A 9 -16.79 -31.69 23.62
CA VAL A 9 -17.04 -30.23 23.64
C VAL A 9 -15.78 -29.42 23.96
N ALA A 10 -14.75 -30.03 24.55
CA ALA A 10 -13.56 -29.32 25.01
C ALA A 10 -12.48 -29.09 23.92
N LEU A 11 -12.61 -29.67 22.72
CA LEU A 11 -11.59 -29.55 21.67
C LEU A 11 -12.00 -28.68 20.46
N ALA A 12 -13.12 -27.95 20.55
CA ALA A 12 -13.61 -27.09 19.47
C ALA A 12 -13.39 -25.58 19.70
N LEU A 13 -12.84 -25.16 20.84
CA LEU A 13 -12.81 -23.75 21.25
C LEU A 13 -11.42 -23.08 21.32
N LEU A 14 -10.35 -23.74 20.87
CA LEU A 14 -8.99 -23.19 20.96
C LEU A 14 -8.25 -23.06 19.62
N ALA A 15 -8.99 -22.91 18.52
CA ALA A 15 -8.45 -22.24 17.33
C ALA A 15 -8.61 -20.71 17.51
N ALA A 16 -8.09 -20.16 18.61
CA ALA A 16 -7.65 -18.78 18.59
C ALA A 16 -6.46 -18.76 17.63
N ALA A 17 -6.76 -18.66 16.33
CA ALA A 17 -5.75 -18.47 15.31
C ALA A 17 -4.97 -17.25 15.75
N VAL A 18 -3.74 -17.47 16.21
CA VAL A 18 -2.74 -16.43 16.40
C VAL A 18 -2.53 -15.87 15.00
N ARG A 19 -3.38 -14.90 14.62
CA ARG A 19 -3.20 -14.16 13.39
C ARG A 19 -1.87 -13.45 13.56
N ALA A 20 -0.99 -13.68 12.60
CA ALA A 20 0.31 -13.06 12.59
C ALA A 20 0.15 -11.53 12.59
N GLU A 21 1.12 -10.86 13.21
CA GLU A 21 1.04 -9.41 13.41
C GLU A 21 1.02 -8.68 12.06
N PRO A 22 0.15 -7.66 11.87
CA PRO A 22 0.14 -6.88 10.64
C PRO A 22 1.49 -6.22 10.38
N GLU A 23 1.95 -6.28 9.15
CA GLU A 23 3.11 -5.53 8.69
C GLU A 23 2.70 -4.19 8.11
N PHE A 24 3.34 -3.11 8.56
CA PHE A 24 3.20 -1.79 7.96
C PHE A 24 4.15 -1.66 6.77
N THR A 25 3.59 -1.62 5.56
CA THR A 25 4.34 -1.78 4.31
C THR A 25 4.33 -0.57 3.38
N GLY A 26 3.58 0.49 3.66
CA GLY A 26 3.63 1.70 2.83
C GLY A 26 2.73 2.81 3.30
N VAL A 27 3.04 4.03 2.88
CA VAL A 27 2.20 5.22 3.11
C VAL A 27 1.81 5.84 1.79
N LEU A 28 0.56 6.29 1.70
CA LEU A 28 0.06 7.15 0.65
C LEU A 28 -0.56 8.38 1.32
N ALA A 29 0.21 9.47 1.39
CA ALA A 29 -0.25 10.77 1.84
C ALA A 29 -0.61 11.63 0.62
N THR A 30 -1.85 12.10 0.60
CA THR A 30 -2.39 12.98 -0.43
C THR A 30 -3.02 14.21 0.21
N SER A 31 -3.43 15.17 -0.62
CA SER A 31 -4.21 16.32 -0.16
C SER A 31 -5.58 15.95 0.44
N SER A 32 -6.09 14.74 0.21
CA SER A 32 -7.38 14.27 0.73
C SER A 32 -7.27 13.42 2.00
N GLY A 33 -6.06 12.99 2.37
CA GLY A 33 -5.84 12.19 3.58
C GLY A 33 -4.60 11.32 3.49
N THR A 34 -4.43 10.44 4.47
CA THR A 34 -3.34 9.46 4.47
C THR A 34 -3.90 8.06 4.60
N LEU A 35 -3.42 7.18 3.73
CA LEU A 35 -3.68 5.75 3.77
C LEU A 35 -2.40 4.99 4.11
N PHE A 36 -2.58 3.88 4.82
CA PHE A 36 -1.51 3.01 5.28
C PHE A 36 -1.69 1.62 4.69
N ALA A 37 -0.68 1.11 4.00
CA ALA A 37 -0.64 -0.24 3.48
C ALA A 37 -0.30 -1.21 4.62
N LEU A 38 -1.27 -2.05 4.98
CA LEU A 38 -1.14 -3.11 5.97
C LEU A 38 -1.21 -4.46 5.28
N ARG A 39 -0.29 -5.36 5.64
CA ARG A 39 -0.22 -6.72 5.11
C ARG A 39 -0.33 -7.72 6.25
N ASP A 40 -1.15 -8.74 6.05
CA ASP A 40 -1.13 -9.93 6.89
C ASP A 40 -0.03 -10.85 6.35
N PRO A 41 1.01 -11.24 7.11
CA PRO A 41 2.06 -12.09 6.55
C PRO A 41 1.56 -13.51 6.24
N ALA A 42 0.41 -13.93 6.80
CA ALA A 42 -0.22 -15.22 6.47
C ALA A 42 -1.02 -15.19 5.17
N ILE A 43 -1.39 -14.02 4.66
CA ILE A 43 -2.21 -13.86 3.45
C ILE A 43 -1.49 -12.91 2.49
N PRO A 44 -1.26 -13.26 1.22
CA PRO A 44 -0.59 -12.39 0.25
C PRO A 44 -1.53 -11.24 -0.22
N ARG A 45 -2.00 -10.42 0.72
CA ARG A 45 -2.91 -9.30 0.49
C ARG A 45 -2.42 -8.09 1.29
N THR A 46 -2.41 -6.95 0.62
CA THR A 46 -2.19 -5.64 1.22
C THR A 46 -3.48 -4.85 1.11
N ASP A 47 -3.96 -4.31 2.23
CA ASP A 47 -5.08 -3.38 2.25
C ASP A 47 -4.60 -1.99 2.63
N TRP A 48 -5.22 -0.98 2.04
CA TRP A 48 -4.97 0.42 2.35
C TRP A 48 -6.04 0.92 3.31
N VAL A 49 -5.60 1.39 4.48
CA VAL A 49 -6.50 1.74 5.58
C VAL A 49 -6.19 3.15 6.05
N ALA A 50 -7.23 3.97 6.24
CA ALA A 50 -7.09 5.31 6.80
C ALA A 50 -6.89 5.27 8.33
N LEU A 51 -6.54 6.41 8.91
CA LEU A 51 -6.61 6.59 10.37
C LEU A 51 -8.05 6.30 10.86
N GLN A 52 -8.18 5.65 12.01
CA GLN A 52 -9.43 5.10 12.56
C GLN A 52 -10.08 3.99 11.71
N GLY A 53 -9.50 3.65 10.56
CA GLY A 53 -9.93 2.52 9.74
C GLY A 53 -9.55 1.17 10.34
N ARG A 54 -10.14 0.10 9.80
CA ARG A 54 -9.93 -1.26 10.27
C ARG A 54 -9.12 -2.09 9.27
N PHE A 55 -8.19 -2.87 9.80
CA PHE A 55 -7.48 -3.94 9.10
C PHE A 55 -7.66 -5.23 9.88
N ALA A 56 -8.40 -6.19 9.30
CA ALA A 56 -8.88 -7.35 10.04
C ALA A 56 -9.56 -6.95 11.37
N ASP A 57 -9.03 -7.39 12.50
CA ASP A 57 -9.48 -7.10 13.86
C ASP A 57 -8.80 -5.88 14.49
N TRP A 58 -7.85 -5.26 13.81
CA TRP A 58 -7.12 -4.08 14.27
C TRP A 58 -7.74 -2.78 13.78
N VAL A 59 -7.69 -1.74 14.63
CA VAL A 59 -7.99 -0.35 14.29
C VAL A 59 -6.69 0.45 14.23
N VAL A 60 -6.52 1.27 13.20
CA VAL A 60 -5.38 2.20 13.10
C VAL A 60 -5.65 3.41 13.97
N ALA A 61 -5.18 3.39 15.21
CA ALA A 61 -5.53 4.41 16.21
C ALA A 61 -4.71 5.70 16.10
N ALA A 62 -3.43 5.60 15.78
CA ALA A 62 -2.54 6.76 15.66
C ALA A 62 -1.43 6.51 14.64
N TYR A 63 -0.86 7.60 14.13
CA TYR A 63 0.29 7.58 13.24
C TYR A 63 1.30 8.66 13.64
N ASP A 64 2.52 8.22 13.93
CA ASP A 64 3.68 9.04 14.26
C ASP A 64 4.55 9.20 13.01
N ARG A 65 4.40 10.34 12.33
CA ARG A 65 5.05 10.63 11.04
C ARG A 65 6.59 10.67 11.15
N PRO A 66 7.20 11.36 12.13
CA PRO A 66 8.66 11.38 12.30
C PRO A 66 9.33 10.00 12.37
N THR A 67 8.67 9.01 12.98
CA THR A 67 9.23 7.67 13.16
C THR A 67 8.56 6.62 12.26
N ASP A 68 7.69 7.04 11.35
CA ASP A 68 6.84 6.19 10.54
C ASP A 68 6.26 5.00 11.32
N THR A 69 5.61 5.30 12.44
CA THR A 69 5.08 4.29 13.37
C THR A 69 3.57 4.39 13.49
N LEU A 70 2.87 3.28 13.25
CA LEU A 70 1.45 3.15 13.52
C LEU A 70 1.23 2.62 14.93
N THR A 71 0.21 3.14 15.59
CA THR A 71 -0.40 2.51 16.76
C THR A 71 -1.66 1.79 16.31
N LEU A 72 -1.68 0.47 16.47
CA LEU A 72 -2.84 -0.39 16.22
C LEU A 72 -3.50 -0.76 17.54
N THR A 73 -4.83 -0.80 17.56
CA THR A 73 -5.60 -1.24 18.73
C THR A 73 -6.54 -2.38 18.40
N ARG A 74 -6.60 -3.38 19.27
CA ARG A 74 -7.51 -4.53 19.17
C ARG A 74 -7.97 -4.96 20.55
N ALA A 75 -9.28 -4.98 20.79
CA ALA A 75 -9.86 -5.47 22.05
C ALA A 75 -9.19 -4.89 23.33
N GLY A 76 -8.81 -3.60 23.30
CA GLY A 76 -8.13 -2.92 24.40
C GLY A 76 -6.60 -3.07 24.42
N GLU A 77 -6.02 -3.96 23.62
CA GLU A 77 -4.58 -4.08 23.40
C GLU A 77 -4.10 -2.99 22.43
N SER A 78 -2.95 -2.38 22.71
CA SER A 78 -2.28 -1.42 21.82
C SER A 78 -0.92 -1.95 21.38
N ARG A 79 -0.60 -1.81 20.10
CA ARG A 79 0.67 -2.22 19.50
C ARG A 79 1.24 -1.10 18.64
N ARG A 80 2.57 -0.97 18.63
CA ARG A 80 3.29 -0.01 17.78
C ARG A 80 4.08 -0.79 16.73
N ILE A 81 3.79 -0.54 15.46
CA ILE A 81 4.52 -1.13 14.33
C ILE A 81 5.16 -0.04 13.49
N ARG A 82 6.44 -0.20 13.18
CA ARG A 82 7.19 0.72 12.32
C ARG A 82 7.05 0.30 10.86
N LEU A 83 7.10 1.28 9.95
CA LEU A 83 7.19 1.01 8.52
C LEU A 83 8.38 0.09 8.27
N LYS A 84 8.12 -1.06 7.66
CA LYS A 84 9.11 -2.12 7.51
C LYS A 84 10.24 -1.67 6.59
N ASP A 85 11.39 -1.32 7.14
CA ASP A 85 12.55 -0.96 6.33
C ASP A 85 13.01 -2.14 5.46
N GLY A 86 13.55 -1.84 4.28
CA GLY A 86 14.18 -2.83 3.42
C GLY A 86 15.38 -3.51 4.08
N ALA A 87 15.81 -4.66 3.57
CA ALA A 87 17.03 -5.31 4.04
C ALA A 87 18.23 -4.31 4.00
N PRO A 88 19.17 -4.37 4.96
CA PRO A 88 20.20 -3.34 5.16
C PRO A 88 21.19 -3.16 4.00
N VAL A 89 21.12 -4.00 2.96
CA VAL A 89 22.11 -4.04 1.87
C VAL A 89 21.73 -3.12 0.70
N GLN A 90 20.46 -2.79 0.51
CA GLN A 90 19.97 -1.82 -0.49
C GLN A 90 18.64 -1.20 -0.03
N PRO A 91 18.36 0.08 -0.35
CA PRO A 91 17.05 0.63 -0.11
C PRO A 91 16.04 -0.19 -0.91
N ALA A 92 15.24 -1.00 -0.22
CA ALA A 92 14.17 -1.78 -0.83
C ALA A 92 12.97 -0.90 -1.20
N ARG A 93 13.05 0.41 -0.90
CA ARG A 93 11.95 1.36 -1.08
C ARG A 93 12.42 2.68 -1.68
N LEU A 94 11.48 3.34 -2.33
CA LEU A 94 11.56 4.68 -2.88
C LEU A 94 10.34 5.46 -2.39
N GLU A 95 10.51 6.74 -2.06
CA GLU A 95 9.38 7.65 -1.87
C GLU A 95 9.16 8.51 -3.12
N LEU A 96 7.90 8.73 -3.49
CA LEU A 96 7.51 9.64 -4.56
C LEU A 96 6.61 10.75 -4.02
N ALA A 97 6.72 11.94 -4.60
CA ALA A 97 5.75 13.02 -4.47
C ALA A 97 5.41 13.60 -5.84
N GLY A 98 4.27 14.28 -5.96
CA GLY A 98 3.89 14.99 -7.17
C GLY A 98 2.40 15.17 -7.32
N GLU A 99 1.91 15.13 -8.55
CA GLU A 99 0.52 15.44 -8.89
C GLU A 99 -0.01 14.47 -9.95
N ILE A 100 -1.28 14.12 -9.81
CA ILE A 100 -2.06 13.39 -10.80
C ILE A 100 -3.21 14.29 -11.22
N SER A 101 -3.28 14.61 -12.50
CA SER A 101 -4.42 15.29 -13.11
C SER A 101 -5.35 14.25 -13.75
N PHE A 102 -6.64 14.34 -13.47
CA PHE A 102 -7.68 13.53 -14.09
C PHE A 102 -8.34 14.33 -15.22
N GLY A 103 -8.85 13.66 -16.26
CA GLY A 103 -9.41 14.30 -17.46
C GLY A 103 -10.52 15.33 -17.24
N SER A 104 -11.16 15.34 -16.06
CA SER A 104 -12.13 16.37 -15.64
C SER A 104 -11.49 17.68 -15.14
N GLY A 105 -10.17 17.80 -15.13
CA GLY A 105 -9.43 18.93 -14.54
C GLY A 105 -9.21 18.81 -13.03
N GLU A 106 -9.75 17.76 -12.40
CA GLU A 106 -9.47 17.41 -11.01
C GLU A 106 -7.98 17.07 -10.85
N LYS A 107 -7.39 17.51 -9.74
CA LYS A 107 -5.98 17.25 -9.40
C LYS A 107 -5.87 16.62 -8.03
N LEU A 108 -5.06 15.57 -7.93
CA LEU A 108 -4.67 14.95 -6.67
C LEU A 108 -3.19 15.21 -6.43
N ARG A 109 -2.88 15.95 -5.37
CA ARG A 109 -1.50 16.14 -4.92
C ARG A 109 -1.11 14.94 -4.07
N VAL A 110 -0.07 14.23 -4.49
CA VAL A 110 0.58 13.17 -3.72
C VAL A 110 1.75 13.80 -2.97
N GLU A 111 1.62 13.89 -1.66
CA GLU A 111 2.67 14.42 -0.80
C GLU A 111 3.75 13.38 -0.55
N ARG A 112 3.36 12.12 -0.43
CA ARG A 112 4.26 10.99 -0.21
C ARG A 112 3.61 9.67 -0.60
N ALA A 113 4.28 8.89 -1.43
CA ALA A 113 3.92 7.51 -1.73
C ALA A 113 5.14 6.60 -1.55
N THR A 114 5.02 5.54 -0.75
CA THR A 114 6.09 4.55 -0.56
C THR A 114 5.98 3.45 -1.61
N LEU A 115 7.05 3.21 -2.37
CA LEU A 115 7.13 2.14 -3.36
C LEU A 115 8.20 1.14 -2.95
N ALA A 116 7.89 -0.15 -3.02
CA ALA A 116 8.87 -1.22 -2.98
C ALA A 116 9.49 -1.44 -4.37
N TYR A 117 10.81 -1.58 -4.43
CA TYR A 117 11.50 -1.97 -5.67
C TYR A 117 11.14 -3.38 -6.09
N ASP A 118 11.11 -3.57 -7.42
CA ASP A 118 10.88 -4.85 -8.10
C ASP A 118 9.56 -5.54 -7.73
N GLN A 119 8.65 -4.76 -7.14
CA GLN A 119 7.31 -5.17 -6.74
C GLN A 119 6.29 -4.23 -7.34
N GLU A 120 5.12 -4.75 -7.64
CA GLU A 120 3.99 -3.93 -8.02
C GLU A 120 3.45 -3.21 -6.78
N ASN A 121 3.39 -1.88 -6.85
CA ASN A 121 2.80 -1.04 -5.82
C ASN A 121 1.46 -0.55 -6.35
N ALA A 122 0.38 -0.87 -5.64
CA ALA A 122 -0.97 -0.46 -6.01
C ALA A 122 -1.47 0.60 -5.04
N PHE A 123 -1.85 1.77 -5.54
CA PHE A 123 -2.31 2.91 -4.75
C PHE A 123 -3.77 3.24 -5.10
N PRO A 124 -4.71 3.12 -4.15
CA PRO A 124 -6.07 3.58 -4.37
C PRO A 124 -6.08 5.11 -4.35
N LEU A 125 -6.30 5.72 -5.53
CA LEU A 125 -6.28 7.17 -5.66
C LEU A 125 -7.63 7.79 -5.27
N LYS A 126 -8.72 7.13 -5.69
CA LYS A 126 -10.11 7.45 -5.36
C LYS A 126 -10.99 6.23 -5.61
N GLU A 127 -12.28 6.35 -5.33
CA GLU A 127 -13.24 5.25 -5.55
C GLU A 127 -13.17 4.73 -6.98
N GLY A 128 -13.00 3.42 -7.12
CA GLY A 128 -12.89 2.75 -8.41
C GLY A 128 -11.64 3.10 -9.22
N LEU A 129 -10.61 3.75 -8.66
CA LEU A 129 -9.39 4.09 -9.38
C LEU A 129 -8.13 3.66 -8.62
N VAL A 130 -7.38 2.73 -9.20
CA VAL A 130 -6.13 2.22 -8.63
C VAL A 130 -4.97 2.49 -9.57
N TYR A 131 -3.94 3.13 -9.05
CA TYR A 131 -2.69 3.37 -9.74
C TYR A 131 -1.66 2.31 -9.37
N ARG A 132 -1.18 1.56 -10.36
CA ARG A 132 -0.16 0.52 -10.20
C ARG A 132 1.15 0.98 -10.81
N ILE A 133 2.22 0.84 -10.04
CA ILE A 133 3.57 1.20 -10.46
C ILE A 133 4.59 0.17 -9.96
N THR A 134 5.44 -0.28 -10.88
CA THR A 134 6.57 -1.17 -10.59
C THR A 134 7.86 -0.43 -10.91
N PRO A 135 8.60 0.04 -9.89
CA PRO A 135 9.94 0.58 -10.07
C PRO A 135 10.96 -0.57 -10.10
N THR A 136 11.72 -0.68 -11.18
CA THR A 136 12.77 -1.68 -11.37
C THR A 136 14.12 -0.99 -11.49
N ARG A 137 15.11 -1.46 -10.71
CA ARG A 137 16.50 -1.00 -10.85
C ARG A 137 17.12 -1.69 -12.07
N ARG A 138 17.66 -0.90 -12.99
CA ARG A 138 18.35 -1.42 -14.18
C ARG A 138 19.84 -1.61 -13.90
N PRO A 139 20.54 -2.48 -14.66
CA PRO A 139 21.99 -2.68 -14.52
C PRO A 139 22.84 -1.43 -14.76
N ASP A 140 22.31 -0.46 -15.51
CA ASP A 140 22.95 0.84 -15.79
C ASP A 140 22.78 1.86 -14.64
N GLY A 141 22.13 1.47 -13.54
CA GLY A 141 21.84 2.33 -12.39
C GLY A 141 20.60 3.20 -12.54
N ASN A 142 19.95 3.21 -13.71
CA ASN A 142 18.70 3.92 -13.92
C ASN A 142 17.50 3.19 -13.29
N LEU A 143 16.40 3.91 -13.11
CA LEU A 143 15.12 3.36 -12.68
C LEU A 143 14.18 3.26 -13.87
N GLN A 144 13.58 2.09 -14.06
CA GLN A 144 12.48 1.88 -14.99
C GLN A 144 11.16 1.82 -14.22
N TYR A 145 10.17 2.59 -14.64
CA TYR A 145 8.82 2.55 -14.09
C TYR A 145 7.87 1.94 -15.11
N ARG A 146 7.21 0.85 -14.72
CA ARG A 146 6.04 0.31 -15.44
C ARG A 146 4.78 0.76 -14.74
N ILE A 147 3.85 1.32 -15.49
CA ILE A 147 2.66 1.98 -14.94
C ILE A 147 1.41 1.40 -15.58
N LEU A 148 0.42 1.13 -14.73
CA LEU A 148 -0.90 0.62 -15.09
C LEU A 148 -1.95 1.36 -14.26
N LEU A 149 -3.05 1.76 -14.89
CA LEU A 149 -4.21 2.29 -14.21
C LEU A 149 -5.34 1.28 -14.29
N GLU A 150 -5.97 0.98 -13.17
CA GLU A 150 -7.19 0.17 -13.11
C GLU A 150 -8.37 1.06 -12.74
N GLN A 151 -9.41 1.04 -13.57
CA GLN A 151 -10.64 1.78 -13.35
C GLN A 151 -11.83 0.82 -13.27
N THR A 152 -12.61 0.90 -12.19
CA THR A 152 -13.87 0.17 -12.05
C THR A 152 -14.99 1.02 -12.62
N GLY A 153 -15.52 0.59 -13.75
CA GLY A 153 -16.67 1.21 -14.43
C GLY A 153 -18.02 0.66 -13.97
N PRO A 154 -19.11 1.09 -14.63
CA PRO A 154 -20.47 0.61 -14.35
C PRO A 154 -20.56 -0.92 -14.41
N GLY A 155 -21.32 -1.52 -13.47
CA GLY A 155 -21.47 -2.97 -13.41
C GLY A 155 -20.25 -3.72 -12.88
N ASN A 156 -19.35 -3.04 -12.13
CA ASN A 156 -18.15 -3.62 -11.55
C ASN A 156 -17.14 -4.16 -12.58
N ARG A 157 -17.20 -3.64 -13.82
CA ARG A 157 -16.24 -3.96 -14.88
C ARG A 157 -14.92 -3.24 -14.61
N VAL A 158 -13.82 -3.98 -14.58
CA VAL A 158 -12.48 -3.41 -14.42
C VAL A 158 -11.85 -3.19 -15.79
N GLU A 159 -11.51 -1.95 -16.09
CA GLU A 159 -10.72 -1.54 -17.26
C GLU A 159 -9.27 -1.27 -16.85
N ARG A 160 -8.35 -1.61 -17.73
CA ARG A 160 -6.91 -1.55 -17.50
C ARG A 160 -6.24 -0.77 -18.60
N VAL A 161 -5.55 0.30 -18.25
CA VAL A 161 -4.81 1.16 -19.19
C VAL A 161 -3.36 1.21 -18.80
N SER A 162 -2.49 0.67 -19.66
CA SER A 162 -1.04 0.69 -19.45
C SER A 162 -0.40 1.91 -20.10
N ALA A 163 0.62 2.46 -19.46
CA ALA A 163 1.48 3.47 -20.03
C ALA A 163 2.71 2.85 -20.71
N PRO A 164 3.39 3.57 -21.61
CA PRO A 164 4.79 3.28 -21.94
C PRO A 164 5.64 3.26 -20.66
N SER A 165 6.66 2.39 -20.63
CA SER A 165 7.63 2.43 -19.53
C SER A 165 8.46 3.71 -19.59
N VAL A 166 8.76 4.27 -18.42
CA VAL A 166 9.62 5.45 -18.29
C VAL A 166 10.94 5.05 -17.67
N VAL A 167 12.06 5.56 -18.19
CA VAL A 167 13.39 5.33 -17.62
C VAL A 167 13.98 6.68 -17.21
N THR A 168 14.41 6.80 -15.95
CA THR A 168 15.04 8.01 -15.43
C THR A 168 16.26 7.69 -14.58
N ARG A 169 17.10 8.70 -14.31
CA ARG A 169 18.12 8.56 -13.27
C ARG A 169 17.46 8.55 -11.90
N PRO A 170 18.08 7.92 -10.88
CA PRO A 170 17.60 8.02 -9.51
C PRO A 170 17.47 9.48 -9.07
N GLY A 171 16.31 9.86 -8.51
CA GLY A 171 16.02 11.23 -8.07
C GLY A 171 15.41 12.15 -9.14
N ASP A 172 15.50 11.79 -10.43
CA ASP A 172 14.96 12.60 -11.51
C ASP A 172 13.42 12.53 -11.55
N GLN A 173 12.79 13.67 -11.80
CA GLN A 173 11.36 13.75 -12.05
C GLN A 173 10.98 13.08 -13.37
N PHE A 174 9.75 12.58 -13.45
CA PHE A 174 9.16 12.08 -14.67
C PHE A 174 7.70 12.50 -14.82
N SER A 175 7.28 12.56 -16.09
CA SER A 175 5.90 12.84 -16.46
C SER A 175 5.43 11.81 -17.47
N LEU A 176 4.16 11.42 -17.39
CA LEU A 176 3.55 10.54 -18.38
C LEU A 176 2.04 10.75 -18.47
N ARG A 177 1.47 10.30 -19.59
CA ARG A 177 0.03 10.25 -19.79
C ARG A 177 -0.45 8.80 -19.87
N VAL A 178 -1.55 8.49 -19.17
CA VAL A 178 -2.19 7.17 -19.15
C VAL A 178 -3.69 7.37 -19.38
N GLY A 179 -4.17 7.09 -20.59
CA GLY A 179 -5.52 7.47 -21.00
C GLY A 179 -5.72 8.98 -20.87
N ASP A 180 -6.70 9.39 -20.05
CA ASP A 180 -7.02 10.78 -19.77
C ASP A 180 -6.37 11.33 -18.50
N HIS A 181 -5.36 10.62 -17.97
CA HIS A 181 -4.66 11.00 -16.76
C HIS A 181 -3.24 11.47 -17.08
N GLU A 182 -2.86 12.61 -16.53
CA GLU A 182 -1.48 13.12 -16.60
C GLU A 182 -0.85 13.00 -15.21
N ILE A 183 0.35 12.44 -15.15
CA ILE A 183 1.05 12.15 -13.91
C ILE A 183 2.39 12.87 -13.97
N HIS A 184 2.70 13.62 -12.91
CA HIS A 184 4.01 14.23 -12.69
C HIS A 184 4.51 13.77 -11.33
N PHE A 185 5.58 12.98 -11.32
CA PHE A 185 6.19 12.51 -10.08
C PHE A 185 7.66 12.84 -10.00
N LYS A 186 8.11 13.05 -8.76
CA LYS A 186 9.48 13.25 -8.39
C LYS A 186 9.82 12.27 -7.27
N PRO A 187 10.85 11.43 -7.44
CA PRO A 187 11.42 10.69 -6.33
C PRO A 187 11.93 11.64 -5.25
N LEU A 188 11.53 11.40 -4.01
CA LEU A 188 12.10 12.08 -2.87
C LEU A 188 13.49 11.49 -2.62
N ALA A 189 14.44 12.34 -2.26
CA ALA A 189 15.75 11.87 -1.84
C ALA A 189 15.56 10.95 -0.62
N PRO A 190 16.32 9.84 -0.52
CA PRO A 190 16.29 8.96 0.65
C PRO A 190 16.72 9.68 1.93
#